data_AF-A0A963E8G4-F1
#
_entry.id   AF-A0A963E8G4-F1
#
_cell.length_a   1.000
_cell.length_b   1.000
_cell.length_c   1.000
_cell.angle_alpha   90.00
_cell.angle_beta   90.00
_cell.angle_gamma   90.00
#
_symmetry.space_group_name_H-M   'P 1'
#
loop_
_entity.id
_entity.type
_entity.pdbx_description
1 polymer ?
#
loop_
_entity_poly.entity_id
_entity_poly.type
_entity_poly.pdbx_seq_one_letter_code
_entity_poly.pdbx_strand_id
1 'polypeptide(L)'
;MLKPPENAASVVFYLICILAIPVALTLNAVETPATIVQNADNPTPLGYTISLSLFLFPMAGLFFWMLRFEKLTFQKKAFGYTIALLAPAGIIMDVLFGNQFFVFENRNAVLGIYFPAVGGHLPIEEIVFYVSGITTVLLIYVWCDEYWLEKYNVPDYAAASANIEKVLQFHWPSVLIGCGLILLSIGYKKLFSQSPEGFPWYFIYLTVVAVIPSMAFYKSAKDFINWRAFSFTFFIIIFISLIWETTLALPYQWWGFQDHAMIGIFIGAWHNLPIEEIVVWFSASYATIIVYETIKIALTLKTLQRNAA
;
A
#
# COMPACT_ATOMS: atom_id res chain seq x y z
N MET A 1 -13.52 -25.92 -16.58
CA MET A 1 -13.29 -24.56 -16.07
C MET A 1 -13.29 -24.63 -14.55
N LEU A 2 -12.19 -24.27 -13.88
CA LEU A 2 -12.15 -24.23 -12.43
C LEU A 2 -12.93 -23.00 -11.97
N LYS A 3 -14.05 -23.20 -11.28
CA LYS A 3 -14.76 -22.11 -10.59
C LYS A 3 -13.75 -21.46 -9.62
N PRO A 4 -13.56 -20.13 -9.61
CA PRO A 4 -12.74 -19.50 -8.58
C PRO A 4 -13.33 -19.93 -7.23
N PRO A 5 -12.50 -20.42 -6.28
CA PRO A 5 -13.03 -20.98 -5.05
C PRO A 5 -13.77 -19.89 -4.29
N GLU A 6 -14.96 -20.23 -3.78
CA GLU A 6 -15.84 -19.33 -3.02
C GLU A 6 -15.17 -18.72 -1.76
N ASN A 7 -13.97 -19.23 -1.41
CA ASN A 7 -13.17 -18.82 -0.26
C ASN A 7 -11.76 -18.29 -0.62
N ALA A 8 -11.55 -17.79 -1.85
CA ALA A 8 -10.23 -17.33 -2.29
C ALA A 8 -9.61 -16.28 -1.36
N ALA A 9 -10.38 -15.27 -0.95
CA ALA A 9 -9.95 -14.26 0.01
C ALA A 9 -9.53 -14.87 1.36
N SER A 10 -10.32 -15.83 1.86
CA SER A 10 -10.02 -16.52 3.12
C SER A 10 -8.73 -17.32 3.04
N VAL A 11 -8.46 -17.99 1.91
CA VAL A 11 -7.18 -18.70 1.70
C VAL A 11 -6.00 -17.74 1.78
N VAL A 12 -6.09 -16.57 1.14
CA VAL A 12 -5.03 -15.54 1.22
C VAL A 12 -4.84 -15.08 2.66
N PHE A 13 -5.93 -14.82 3.38
CA PHE A 13 -5.88 -14.44 4.79
C PHE A 13 -5.19 -15.51 5.66
N TYR A 14 -5.55 -16.79 5.48
CA TYR A 14 -4.90 -17.88 6.21
C TYR A 14 -3.41 -18.00 5.90
N LEU A 15 -3.01 -17.83 4.63
CA LEU A 15 -1.59 -17.83 4.25
C LEU A 15 -0.82 -16.69 4.92
N ILE A 16 -1.41 -15.49 4.98
CA ILE A 16 -0.82 -14.37 5.71
C ILE A 16 -0.65 -14.73 7.19
N CYS A 17 -1.67 -15.29 7.85
CA CYS A 17 -1.56 -15.70 9.26
C CYS A 17 -0.48 -16.77 9.48
N ILE A 18 -0.42 -17.78 8.60
CA ILE A 18 0.57 -18.87 8.68
C ILE A 18 2.00 -18.34 8.60
N LEU A 19 2.24 -17.26 7.86
CA LEU A 19 3.56 -16.62 7.76
C LEU A 19 3.79 -15.58 8.86
N ALA A 20 2.79 -14.77 9.18
CA ALA A 20 2.91 -13.67 10.14
C ALA A 20 3.19 -14.16 11.56
N ILE A 21 2.59 -15.29 11.98
CA ILE A 21 2.82 -15.86 13.31
C ILE A 21 4.29 -16.26 13.54
N PRO A 22 4.90 -17.14 12.72
CA PRO A 22 6.31 -17.50 12.91
C PRO A 22 7.26 -16.32 12.69
N VAL A 23 6.94 -15.38 11.79
CA VAL A 23 7.71 -14.13 11.63
C VAL A 23 7.68 -13.33 12.93
N ALA A 24 6.50 -13.09 13.51
CA ALA A 24 6.37 -12.37 14.78
C ALA A 24 7.12 -13.08 15.92
N LEU A 25 7.01 -14.41 16.03
CA LEU A 25 7.77 -15.19 17.02
C LEU A 25 9.29 -15.07 16.83
N THR A 26 9.76 -15.14 15.59
CA THR A 26 11.18 -15.05 15.26
C THR A 26 11.73 -13.66 15.54
N LEU A 27 11.00 -12.61 15.18
CA LEU A 27 11.38 -11.22 15.45
C LEU A 27 11.36 -10.91 16.95
N ASN A 28 10.40 -11.44 17.70
CA ASN A 28 10.33 -11.29 19.16
C ASN A 28 11.43 -12.06 19.91
N ALA A 29 12.08 -13.04 19.27
CA ALA A 29 13.23 -13.73 19.85
C ALA A 29 14.50 -12.86 19.88
N VAL A 30 14.50 -11.70 19.21
CA VAL A 30 15.62 -10.75 19.23
C VAL A 30 15.56 -9.92 20.52
N GLU A 31 16.34 -10.30 21.52
CA GLU A 31 16.41 -9.60 22.82
C GLU A 31 17.14 -8.25 22.72
N THR A 32 18.15 -8.15 21.86
CA THR A 32 18.92 -6.92 21.63
C THR A 32 19.10 -6.73 20.13
N PRO A 33 18.47 -5.71 19.52
CA PRO A 33 18.63 -5.40 18.11
C PRO A 33 20.10 -5.17 17.74
N ALA A 34 20.50 -5.65 16.57
CA ALA A 34 21.80 -5.31 16.01
C ALA A 34 21.82 -3.83 15.62
N THR A 35 22.91 -3.14 15.95
CA THR A 35 23.14 -1.74 15.56
C THR A 35 24.21 -1.68 14.47
N ILE A 36 23.96 -0.91 13.42
CA ILE A 36 24.95 -0.67 12.38
C ILE A 36 25.90 0.42 12.87
N VAL A 37 27.20 0.09 12.93
CA VAL A 37 28.26 1.07 13.22
C VAL A 37 28.63 1.75 11.91
N GLN A 38 28.14 2.98 11.71
CA GLN A 38 28.51 3.78 10.55
C GLN A 38 29.84 4.50 10.80
N ASN A 39 30.87 4.11 10.04
CA ASN A 39 32.22 4.69 10.13
C ASN A 39 32.50 5.76 9.06
N ALA A 40 31.55 6.01 8.15
CA ALA A 40 31.68 6.97 7.06
C ALA A 40 30.72 8.14 7.29
N ASP A 41 31.17 9.37 6.99
CA ASP A 41 30.36 10.59 7.14
C ASP A 41 29.12 10.61 6.24
N ASN A 42 29.15 9.84 5.14
CA ASN A 42 28.02 9.64 4.23
C ASN A 42 28.11 8.24 3.62
N PRO A 43 27.51 7.21 4.24
CA PRO A 43 27.66 5.83 3.78
C PRO A 43 26.88 5.53 2.49
N THR A 44 25.87 6.34 2.14
CA THR A 44 24.94 6.08 1.04
C THR A 44 24.57 7.38 0.31
N PRO A 45 25.52 8.05 -0.37
CA PRO A 45 25.20 9.22 -1.18
C PRO A 45 24.13 8.88 -2.21
N LEU A 46 23.07 9.68 -2.27
CA LEU A 46 21.90 9.46 -3.15
C LEU A 46 21.20 8.10 -2.94
N GLY A 47 21.40 7.45 -1.79
CA GLY A 47 20.85 6.13 -1.49
C GLY A 47 19.34 6.06 -1.66
N TYR A 48 18.61 7.04 -1.11
CA TYR A 48 17.16 7.13 -1.28
C TYR A 48 16.80 7.35 -2.77
N THR A 49 17.41 8.33 -3.42
CA THR A 49 17.15 8.64 -4.84
C THR A 49 17.33 7.41 -5.74
N ILE A 50 18.45 6.68 -5.58
CA ILE A 50 18.75 5.49 -6.38
C ILE A 50 17.80 4.35 -6.04
N SER A 51 17.42 4.21 -4.76
CA SER A 51 16.53 3.13 -4.34
C SER A 51 15.13 3.18 -4.96
N LEU A 52 14.67 4.36 -5.40
CA LEU A 52 13.43 4.49 -6.17
C LEU A 52 13.44 3.66 -7.46
N SER A 53 14.61 3.26 -7.96
CA SER A 53 14.75 2.31 -9.07
C SER A 53 14.04 0.96 -8.81
N LEU A 54 13.91 0.54 -7.54
CA LEU A 54 13.16 -0.66 -7.15
C LEU A 54 11.69 -0.59 -7.56
N PHE A 55 11.13 0.61 -7.69
CA PHE A 55 9.77 0.86 -8.19
C PHE A 55 9.80 1.29 -9.66
N LEU A 56 10.67 2.23 -10.04
CA LEU A 56 10.67 2.84 -11.36
C LEU A 56 10.98 1.86 -12.50
N PHE A 57 11.91 0.91 -12.31
CA PHE A 57 12.24 -0.08 -13.34
C PHE A 57 11.09 -1.08 -13.60
N PRO A 58 10.53 -1.78 -12.59
CA PRO A 58 9.37 -2.64 -12.84
C PRO A 58 8.17 -1.84 -13.34
N MET A 59 7.96 -0.62 -12.84
CA MET A 59 6.94 0.29 -13.37
C MET A 59 7.12 0.54 -14.86
N ALA A 60 8.31 0.95 -15.32
CA ALA A 60 8.56 1.23 -16.73
C ALA A 60 8.36 -0.01 -17.62
N GLY A 61 8.88 -1.17 -17.20
CA GLY A 61 8.73 -2.42 -17.94
C GLY A 61 7.27 -2.86 -18.08
N LEU A 62 6.51 -2.83 -16.99
CA LEU A 62 5.09 -3.21 -16.99
C LEU A 62 4.21 -2.16 -17.65
N PHE A 63 4.53 -0.87 -17.54
CA PHE A 63 3.82 0.18 -18.24
C PHE A 63 4.01 0.03 -19.76
N PHE A 64 5.24 -0.21 -20.22
CA PHE A 64 5.51 -0.50 -21.62
C PHE A 64 4.74 -1.73 -22.11
N TRP A 65 4.74 -2.82 -21.34
CA TRP A 65 3.92 -3.99 -21.63
C TRP A 65 2.44 -3.63 -21.75
N MET A 66 1.87 -2.88 -20.79
CA MET A 66 0.46 -2.49 -20.78
C MET A 66 0.10 -1.68 -22.04
N LEU A 67 0.96 -0.76 -22.47
CA LEU A 67 0.74 0.02 -23.69
C LEU A 67 0.67 -0.87 -24.93
N ARG A 68 1.55 -1.89 -25.02
CA ARG A 68 1.66 -2.83 -26.14
C ARG A 68 0.60 -3.93 -26.12
N PHE A 69 -0.01 -4.21 -24.97
CA PHE A 69 -1.02 -5.26 -24.85
C PHE A 69 -2.39 -4.74 -25.32
N GLU A 70 -2.77 -5.10 -26.55
CA GLU A 70 -3.97 -4.59 -27.25
C GLU A 70 -5.29 -5.09 -26.66
N LYS A 71 -5.28 -6.23 -25.95
CA LYS A 71 -6.48 -6.79 -25.31
C LYS A 71 -7.07 -5.90 -24.22
N LEU A 72 -6.26 -5.00 -23.64
CA LEU A 72 -6.69 -4.08 -22.61
C LEU A 72 -7.48 -2.93 -23.25
N THR A 73 -8.77 -2.89 -22.96
CA THR A 73 -9.68 -1.87 -23.49
C THR A 73 -9.99 -0.85 -22.40
N PHE A 74 -10.97 -1.14 -21.55
CA PHE A 74 -11.37 -0.27 -20.46
C PHE A 74 -10.43 -0.35 -19.25
N GLN A 75 -9.63 -1.41 -19.13
CA GLN A 75 -8.64 -1.60 -18.06
C GLN A 75 -7.62 -0.45 -18.00
N LYS A 76 -7.16 0.05 -19.16
CA LYS A 76 -6.24 1.20 -19.24
C LYS A 76 -6.86 2.48 -18.69
N LYS A 77 -8.17 2.67 -18.89
CA LYS A 77 -8.92 3.81 -18.33
C LYS A 77 -9.10 3.65 -16.83
N ALA A 78 -9.48 2.46 -16.37
CA ALA A 78 -9.60 2.17 -14.94
C ALA A 78 -8.28 2.38 -14.21
N PHE A 79 -7.17 1.95 -14.82
CA PHE A 79 -5.81 2.19 -14.35
C PHE A 79 -5.56 3.69 -14.17
N GLY A 80 -5.76 4.49 -15.22
CA GLY A 80 -5.54 5.94 -15.17
C GLY A 80 -6.36 6.65 -14.10
N TYR A 81 -7.65 6.31 -13.96
CA TYR A 81 -8.50 6.89 -12.91
C TYR A 81 -8.09 6.45 -11.51
N THR A 82 -7.62 5.22 -11.34
CA THR A 82 -7.12 4.73 -10.04
C THR A 82 -5.89 5.53 -9.60
N ILE A 83 -4.91 5.71 -10.50
CA ILE A 83 -3.71 6.50 -10.20
C ILE A 83 -4.07 7.96 -9.93
N ALA A 84 -4.95 8.55 -10.75
CA ALA A 84 -5.41 9.92 -10.57
C ALA A 84 -6.15 10.15 -9.25
N LEU A 85 -6.74 9.11 -8.65
CA LEU A 85 -7.41 9.20 -7.37
C LEU A 85 -6.44 8.98 -6.19
N LEU A 86 -5.59 7.96 -6.27
CA LEU A 86 -4.81 7.50 -5.11
C LEU A 86 -3.45 8.19 -4.97
N ALA A 87 -2.77 8.52 -6.08
CA ALA A 87 -1.47 9.20 -5.99
C ALA A 87 -1.58 10.58 -5.31
N PRO A 88 -2.60 11.41 -5.59
CA PRO A 88 -2.79 12.65 -4.85
C PRO A 88 -3.04 12.44 -3.35
N ALA A 89 -3.69 11.35 -2.94
CA ALA A 89 -3.95 11.10 -1.53
C ALA A 89 -2.63 10.94 -0.74
N GLY A 90 -1.67 10.19 -1.29
CA GLY A 90 -0.31 10.06 -0.74
C GLY A 90 0.44 11.40 -0.70
N ILE A 91 0.44 12.15 -1.80
CA ILE A 91 1.10 13.46 -1.86
C ILE A 91 0.49 14.44 -0.85
N ILE A 92 -0.84 14.46 -0.70
CA ILE A 92 -1.53 15.29 0.29
C ILE A 92 -1.13 14.88 1.71
N MET A 93 -0.91 13.59 1.96
CA MET A 93 -0.39 13.13 3.25
C MET A 93 0.95 13.79 3.57
N ASP A 94 1.90 13.77 2.65
CA ASP A 94 3.23 14.34 2.89
C ASP A 94 3.16 15.85 3.08
N VAL A 95 2.43 16.53 2.17
CA VAL A 95 2.31 17.98 2.22
C VAL A 95 1.72 18.43 3.55
N LEU A 96 0.74 17.71 4.10
CA LEU A 96 0.06 18.12 5.34
C LEU A 96 0.70 17.53 6.61
N PHE A 97 1.27 16.34 6.53
CA PHE A 97 1.64 15.54 7.69
C PHE A 97 3.02 14.88 7.59
N GLY A 98 3.74 14.98 6.49
CA GLY A 98 5.02 14.26 6.31
C GLY A 98 6.06 14.62 7.38
N ASN A 99 6.23 15.90 7.73
CA ASN A 99 7.13 16.32 8.83
C ASN A 99 6.61 15.92 10.23
N GLN A 100 5.32 15.60 10.35
CA GLN A 100 4.73 15.11 11.59
C GLN A 100 4.97 13.60 11.75
N PHE A 101 5.09 12.85 10.65
CA PHE A 101 5.21 11.40 10.65
C PHE A 101 6.66 10.93 10.51
N PHE A 102 7.44 11.62 9.69
CA PHE A 102 8.73 11.15 9.23
C PHE A 102 9.87 12.12 9.57
N VAL A 103 11.06 11.55 9.66
CA VAL A 103 12.33 12.28 9.79
C VAL A 103 13.29 11.85 8.68
N PHE A 104 14.15 12.76 8.24
CA PHE A 104 15.13 12.53 7.18
C PHE A 104 16.52 12.92 7.69
N GLU A 105 17.15 12.02 8.45
CA GLU A 105 18.41 12.30 9.13
C GLU A 105 19.59 12.35 8.15
N ASN A 106 19.68 11.37 7.25
CA ASN A 106 20.71 11.35 6.21
C ASN A 106 20.31 12.22 5.01
N ARG A 107 20.53 13.53 5.15
CA ARG A 107 20.22 14.52 4.10
C ARG A 107 21.03 14.35 2.81
N ASN A 108 22.09 13.54 2.82
CA ASN A 108 22.89 13.25 1.64
C ASN A 108 22.38 12.02 0.87
N ALA A 109 21.35 11.33 1.37
CA ALA A 109 20.72 10.21 0.69
C ALA A 109 19.74 10.65 -0.42
N VAL A 110 19.41 11.93 -0.50
CA VAL A 110 18.45 12.50 -1.45
C VAL A 110 19.12 13.41 -2.48
N LEU A 111 18.42 13.74 -3.55
CA LEU A 111 18.90 14.56 -4.68
C LEU A 111 19.17 16.03 -4.28
N GLY A 112 18.68 16.46 -3.12
CA GLY A 112 18.79 17.83 -2.64
C GLY A 112 17.73 18.78 -3.20
N ILE A 113 16.72 18.24 -3.88
CA ILE A 113 15.53 18.98 -4.34
C ILE A 113 14.42 18.74 -3.33
N TYR A 114 13.81 19.83 -2.85
CA TYR A 114 12.78 19.77 -1.82
C TYR A 114 11.53 20.53 -2.24
N PHE A 115 10.37 20.08 -1.74
CA PHE A 115 9.10 20.78 -1.88
C PHE A 115 8.59 21.24 -0.51
N PRO A 116 7.82 22.34 -0.47
CA PRO A 116 7.27 22.86 0.79
C PRO A 116 6.18 21.94 1.34
N ALA A 117 6.23 21.68 2.64
CA ALA A 117 5.22 20.94 3.39
C ALA A 117 4.92 21.64 4.71
N VAL A 118 3.81 21.29 5.36
CA VAL A 118 3.49 21.79 6.70
C VAL A 118 4.61 21.35 7.65
N GLY A 119 5.15 22.31 8.41
CA GLY A 119 6.22 22.05 9.37
C GLY A 119 7.63 21.96 8.78
N GLY A 120 7.84 22.15 7.47
CA GLY A 120 9.18 22.11 6.90
C GLY A 120 9.23 21.87 5.39
N HIS A 121 10.24 21.12 4.95
CA HIS A 121 10.45 20.74 3.56
C HIS A 121 10.72 19.24 3.50
N LEU A 122 10.21 18.60 2.46
CA LEU A 122 10.38 17.17 2.22
C LEU A 122 11.12 16.93 0.90
N PRO A 123 11.94 15.86 0.82
CA PRO A 123 12.67 15.55 -0.39
C PRO A 123 11.71 15.17 -1.54
N ILE A 124 12.03 15.56 -2.77
CA ILE A 124 11.18 15.28 -3.94
C ILE A 124 10.93 13.79 -4.16
N GLU A 125 11.84 12.95 -3.65
CA GLU A 125 11.74 11.50 -3.62
C GLU A 125 10.42 11.01 -3.03
N GLU A 126 9.83 11.68 -2.03
CA GLU A 126 8.55 11.29 -1.45
C GLU A 126 7.42 11.33 -2.49
N ILE A 127 7.34 12.41 -3.28
CA ILE A 127 6.35 12.52 -4.37
C ILE A 127 6.56 11.43 -5.41
N VAL A 128 7.82 11.17 -5.77
CA VAL A 128 8.15 10.10 -6.73
C VAL A 128 7.78 8.74 -6.15
N PHE A 129 8.01 8.51 -4.86
CA PHE A 129 7.67 7.28 -4.15
C PHE A 129 6.17 7.02 -4.14
N TYR A 130 5.32 7.99 -3.76
CA TYR A 130 3.86 7.76 -3.76
C TYR A 130 3.31 7.49 -5.16
N VAL A 131 3.76 8.25 -6.15
CA VAL A 131 3.32 8.04 -7.54
C VAL A 131 3.80 6.68 -8.04
N SER A 132 5.10 6.39 -7.93
CA SER A 132 5.70 5.16 -8.48
C SER A 132 5.29 3.92 -7.71
N GLY A 133 5.18 3.97 -6.39
CA GLY A 133 4.75 2.87 -5.52
C GLY A 133 3.34 2.41 -5.87
N ILE A 134 2.36 3.32 -5.85
CA ILE A 134 0.96 3.01 -6.21
C ILE A 134 0.87 2.52 -7.66
N THR A 135 1.59 3.16 -8.57
CA THR A 135 1.63 2.75 -9.98
C THR A 135 2.22 1.35 -10.16
N THR A 136 3.29 1.02 -9.44
CA THR A 136 3.95 -0.29 -9.49
C THR A 136 3.05 -1.39 -8.94
N VAL A 137 2.46 -1.18 -7.76
CA VAL A 137 1.46 -2.08 -7.16
C VAL A 137 0.38 -2.40 -8.19
N LEU A 138 -0.21 -1.36 -8.78
CA LEU A 138 -1.30 -1.53 -9.73
C LEU A 138 -0.85 -2.22 -11.01
N LEU A 139 0.31 -1.86 -11.56
CA LEU A 139 0.84 -2.49 -12.78
C LEU A 139 1.13 -3.97 -12.59
N ILE A 140 1.72 -4.39 -11.46
CA ILE A 140 1.96 -5.80 -11.16
C ILE A 140 0.62 -6.53 -11.08
N TYR A 141 -0.36 -5.95 -10.41
CA TYR A 141 -1.70 -6.53 -10.33
C TYR A 141 -2.36 -6.66 -11.71
N VAL A 142 -2.37 -5.61 -12.53
CA VAL A 142 -2.96 -5.65 -13.89
C VAL A 142 -2.25 -6.65 -14.78
N TRP A 143 -0.92 -6.71 -14.72
CA TRP A 143 -0.15 -7.71 -15.46
C TRP A 143 -0.48 -9.13 -15.04
N CYS A 144 -0.65 -9.36 -13.73
CA CYS A 144 -1.08 -10.65 -13.23
C CYS A 144 -2.52 -10.96 -13.62
N ASP A 145 -3.44 -10.02 -13.41
CA ASP A 145 -4.87 -10.21 -13.60
C ASP A 145 -5.24 -10.46 -15.07
N GLU A 146 -4.59 -9.76 -15.99
CA GLU A 146 -4.97 -9.74 -17.41
C GLU A 146 -4.06 -10.60 -18.30
N TYR A 147 -2.96 -11.15 -17.76
CA TYR A 147 -2.02 -11.97 -18.54
C TYR A 147 -1.45 -13.17 -17.80
N TRP A 148 -0.70 -12.96 -16.72
CA TRP A 148 0.04 -14.07 -16.08
C TRP A 148 -0.88 -15.08 -15.39
N LEU A 149 -1.95 -14.58 -14.75
CA LEU A 149 -2.92 -15.33 -13.95
C LEU A 149 -4.35 -15.13 -14.48
N GLU A 150 -4.49 -14.87 -15.78
CA GLU A 150 -5.79 -14.59 -16.44
C GLU A 150 -6.83 -15.69 -16.22
N LYS A 151 -6.40 -16.95 -16.04
CA LYS A 151 -7.29 -18.09 -15.80
C LYS A 151 -8.07 -18.00 -14.49
N TYR A 152 -7.65 -17.14 -13.57
CA TYR A 152 -8.30 -16.89 -12.28
C TYR A 152 -9.12 -15.59 -12.26
N ASN A 153 -9.14 -14.85 -13.36
CA ASN A 153 -9.96 -13.66 -13.54
C ASN A 153 -11.41 -14.05 -13.88
N VAL A 154 -12.34 -13.10 -13.79
CA VAL A 154 -13.75 -13.26 -14.13
C VAL A 154 -13.88 -13.51 -15.64
N PRO A 155 -14.39 -14.69 -16.07
CA PRO A 155 -14.41 -15.05 -17.50
C PRO A 155 -15.25 -14.11 -18.37
N ASP A 156 -16.41 -13.69 -17.87
CA ASP A 156 -17.27 -12.69 -18.51
C ASP A 156 -17.49 -11.52 -17.55
N TYR A 157 -16.55 -10.57 -17.61
CA TYR A 157 -16.56 -9.39 -16.75
C TYR A 157 -17.82 -8.55 -16.96
N ALA A 158 -18.37 -8.49 -18.18
CA ALA A 158 -19.54 -7.69 -18.51
C ALA A 158 -20.81 -8.30 -17.91
N ALA A 159 -21.03 -9.60 -18.09
CA ALA A 159 -22.15 -10.30 -17.49
C ALA A 159 -22.08 -10.28 -15.96
N ALA A 160 -20.90 -10.48 -15.37
CA ALA A 160 -20.72 -10.37 -13.93
C ALA A 160 -21.02 -8.95 -13.41
N SER A 161 -20.54 -7.92 -14.11
CA SER A 161 -20.79 -6.51 -13.75
C SER A 161 -22.27 -6.15 -13.83
N ALA A 162 -23.01 -6.71 -14.80
CA ALA A 162 -24.45 -6.44 -14.94
C ALA A 162 -25.28 -6.87 -13.73
N ASN A 163 -24.78 -7.82 -12.92
CA ASN A 163 -25.43 -8.25 -11.68
C ASN A 163 -25.15 -7.33 -10.48
N ILE A 164 -24.32 -6.29 -10.66
CA ILE A 164 -24.01 -5.32 -9.60
C ILE A 164 -24.98 -4.14 -9.68
N GLU A 165 -25.94 -4.10 -8.76
CA GLU A 165 -26.94 -3.02 -8.69
C GLU A 165 -26.33 -1.66 -8.33
N LYS A 166 -25.38 -1.65 -7.37
CA LYS A 166 -24.71 -0.44 -6.88
C LYS A 166 -23.24 -0.73 -6.63
N VAL A 167 -22.39 0.08 -7.23
CA VAL A 167 -20.92 0.02 -7.05
C VAL A 167 -20.54 0.42 -5.62
N LEU A 168 -21.16 1.48 -5.09
CA LEU A 168 -20.98 1.89 -3.70
C LEU A 168 -22.00 1.19 -2.81
N GLN A 169 -21.55 0.24 -1.99
CA GLN A 169 -22.35 -0.43 -0.96
C GLN A 169 -21.77 -0.13 0.41
N PHE A 170 -22.23 0.95 1.02
CA PHE A 170 -21.73 1.37 2.33
C PHE A 170 -21.88 0.23 3.36
N HIS A 171 -20.75 -0.22 3.90
CA HIS A 171 -20.71 -1.30 4.86
C HIS A 171 -20.45 -0.74 6.26
N TRP A 172 -21.53 -0.42 6.99
CA TRP A 172 -21.44 0.11 8.36
C TRP A 172 -20.53 -0.68 9.30
N PRO A 173 -20.51 -2.03 9.28
CA PRO A 173 -19.57 -2.77 10.11
C PRO A 173 -18.10 -2.41 9.84
N SER A 174 -17.75 -2.04 8.60
CA SER A 174 -16.39 -1.59 8.26
C SER A 174 -16.03 -0.27 8.96
N VAL A 175 -16.99 0.66 9.05
CA VAL A 175 -16.80 1.92 9.77
C VAL A 175 -16.64 1.65 11.26
N LEU A 176 -17.47 0.76 11.82
CA LEU A 176 -17.36 0.37 13.23
C LEU A 176 -16.02 -0.30 13.54
N ILE A 177 -15.53 -1.17 12.66
CA ILE A 177 -14.20 -1.77 12.76
C ILE A 177 -13.12 -0.68 12.71
N GLY A 178 -13.20 0.25 11.74
CA GLY A 178 -12.26 1.36 11.63
C GLY A 178 -12.24 2.26 12.88
N CYS A 179 -13.41 2.65 13.39
CA CYS A 179 -13.54 3.38 14.64
C CYS A 179 -12.96 2.59 15.83
N GLY A 180 -13.22 1.28 15.88
CA GLY A 180 -12.64 0.39 16.88
C GLY A 180 -11.12 0.37 16.82
N LEU A 181 -10.53 0.23 15.63
CA LEU A 181 -9.08 0.27 15.43
C LEU A 181 -8.47 1.60 15.87
N ILE A 182 -9.13 2.73 15.57
CA ILE A 182 -8.70 4.06 16.02
C ILE A 182 -8.76 4.18 17.55
N LEU A 183 -9.86 3.75 18.18
CA LEU A 183 -9.99 3.83 19.64
C LEU A 183 -8.97 2.93 20.34
N LEU A 184 -8.72 1.74 19.80
CA LEU A 184 -7.71 0.81 20.31
C LEU A 184 -6.29 1.36 20.14
N SER A 185 -5.98 1.97 19.00
CA SER A 185 -4.66 2.56 18.77
C SER A 185 -4.39 3.74 19.70
N ILE A 186 -5.39 4.60 19.93
CA ILE A 186 -5.33 5.70 20.90
C ILE A 186 -5.18 5.15 22.31
N GLY A 187 -6.01 4.18 22.70
CA GLY A 187 -5.95 3.55 24.02
C GLY A 187 -4.57 2.93 24.27
N TYR A 188 -4.02 2.22 23.28
CA TYR A 188 -2.68 1.65 23.38
C TYR A 188 -1.62 2.73 23.53
N LYS A 189 -1.64 3.76 22.69
CA LYS A 189 -0.71 4.89 22.76
C LYS A 189 -0.73 5.53 24.14
N LYS A 190 -1.90 5.75 24.72
CA LYS A 190 -2.05 6.46 26.01
C LYS A 190 -1.75 5.61 27.24
N LEU A 191 -1.95 4.29 27.17
CA LEU A 191 -1.86 3.41 28.34
C LEU A 191 -0.60 2.54 28.39
N PHE A 192 -0.01 2.19 27.24
CA PHE A 192 1.05 1.16 27.17
C PHE A 192 2.30 1.60 26.38
N SER A 193 2.20 2.63 25.55
CA SER A 193 3.34 3.13 24.75
C SER A 193 4.41 3.80 25.62
N GLN A 194 5.67 3.75 25.17
CA GLN A 194 6.79 4.47 25.79
C GLN A 194 6.71 6.00 25.59
N SER A 195 5.86 6.46 24.67
CA SER A 195 5.62 7.89 24.38
C SER A 195 4.11 8.19 24.51
N PRO A 196 3.54 8.20 25.73
CA PRO A 196 2.10 8.40 25.94
C PRO A 196 1.62 9.82 25.66
N GLU A 197 2.52 10.81 25.63
CA GLU A 197 2.21 12.21 25.29
C GLU A 197 1.82 12.38 23.82
N GLY A 198 2.31 11.53 22.93
CA GLY A 198 2.01 11.55 21.49
C GLY A 198 0.57 11.14 21.12
N PHE A 199 0.29 11.04 19.82
CA PHE A 199 -0.99 10.60 19.29
C PHE A 199 -0.76 9.79 18.00
N PRO A 200 -1.45 8.66 17.76
CA PRO A 200 -1.14 7.73 16.67
C PRO A 200 -1.68 8.22 15.31
N TRP A 201 -1.26 9.43 14.92
CA TRP A 201 -1.75 10.13 13.75
C TRP A 201 -1.55 9.33 12.47
N TYR A 202 -0.39 8.67 12.34
CA TYR A 202 -0.08 7.94 11.12
C TYR A 202 -1.02 6.75 10.93
N PHE A 203 -1.22 5.93 11.96
CA PHE A 203 -2.18 4.82 11.91
C PHE A 203 -3.63 5.28 11.66
N ILE A 204 -4.03 6.41 12.26
CA ILE A 204 -5.36 6.99 12.03
C ILE A 204 -5.51 7.42 10.57
N TYR A 205 -4.49 8.07 10.00
CA TYR A 205 -4.48 8.44 8.59
C TYR A 205 -4.67 7.19 7.70
N LEU A 206 -3.86 6.14 7.91
CA LEU A 206 -3.97 4.88 7.16
C LEU A 206 -5.37 4.27 7.28
N THR A 207 -5.94 4.29 8.49
CA THR A 207 -7.26 3.73 8.74
C THR A 207 -8.36 4.51 8.01
N VAL A 208 -8.32 5.84 8.06
CA VAL A 208 -9.33 6.71 7.48
C VAL A 208 -9.24 6.78 5.95
N VAL A 209 -8.02 6.85 5.41
CA VAL A 209 -7.79 7.09 3.97
C VAL A 209 -7.72 5.81 3.16
N ALA A 210 -7.16 4.73 3.71
CA ALA A 210 -7.01 3.47 3.00
C ALA A 210 -8.00 2.40 3.49
N VAL A 211 -8.00 2.09 4.78
CA VAL A 211 -8.71 0.90 5.31
C VAL A 211 -10.23 1.04 5.21
N ILE A 212 -10.81 2.10 5.77
CA ILE A 212 -12.27 2.32 5.78
C ILE A 212 -12.84 2.41 4.35
N PRO A 213 -12.29 3.23 3.43
CA PRO A 213 -12.81 3.32 2.06
C PRO A 213 -12.73 1.98 1.33
N SER A 214 -11.61 1.26 1.46
CA SER A 214 -11.44 -0.07 0.83
C SER A 214 -12.51 -1.05 1.29
N MET A 215 -12.76 -1.10 2.60
CA MET A 215 -13.79 -1.98 3.15
C MET A 215 -15.22 -1.57 2.74
N ALA A 216 -15.46 -0.30 2.40
CA ALA A 216 -16.75 0.15 1.88
C ALA A 216 -17.00 -0.33 0.43
N PHE A 217 -15.94 -0.51 -0.36
CA PHE A 217 -16.04 -1.06 -1.72
C PHE A 217 -15.88 -2.58 -1.80
N TYR A 218 -15.39 -3.20 -0.72
CA TYR A 218 -15.07 -4.63 -0.67
C TYR A 218 -16.22 -5.53 -1.15
N LYS A 219 -17.45 -5.28 -0.69
CA LYS A 219 -18.59 -6.13 -1.04
C LYS A 219 -18.87 -6.16 -2.56
N SER A 220 -18.64 -5.04 -3.24
CA SER A 220 -18.84 -4.92 -4.69
C SER A 220 -17.65 -5.50 -5.47
N ALA A 221 -16.43 -5.35 -4.96
CA ALA A 221 -15.20 -5.69 -5.68
C ALA A 221 -14.71 -7.12 -5.41
N LYS A 222 -15.01 -7.73 -4.25
CA LYS A 222 -14.38 -8.98 -3.78
C LYS A 222 -14.44 -10.17 -4.76
N ASP A 223 -15.51 -10.24 -5.56
CA ASP A 223 -15.76 -11.32 -6.50
C ASP A 223 -15.12 -11.05 -7.87
N PHE A 224 -14.68 -9.80 -8.10
CA PHE A 224 -13.91 -9.37 -9.28
C PHE A 224 -12.41 -9.39 -9.04
N ILE A 225 -11.96 -9.31 -7.78
CA ILE A 225 -10.55 -9.38 -7.43
C ILE A 225 -10.00 -10.77 -7.76
N ASN A 226 -9.00 -10.81 -8.63
CA ASN A 226 -8.19 -12.00 -8.81
C ASN A 226 -7.25 -12.16 -7.61
N TRP A 227 -7.69 -12.92 -6.61
CA TRP A 227 -6.96 -13.12 -5.36
C TRP A 227 -5.58 -13.75 -5.54
N ARG A 228 -5.32 -14.47 -6.66
CA ARG A 228 -3.97 -14.99 -6.96
C ARG A 228 -3.07 -13.85 -7.45
N ALA A 229 -3.58 -13.01 -8.35
CA ALA A 229 -2.89 -11.79 -8.76
C ALA A 229 -2.62 -10.87 -7.57
N PHE A 230 -3.62 -10.63 -6.72
CA PHE A 230 -3.45 -9.87 -5.47
C PHE A 230 -2.33 -10.45 -4.60
N SER A 231 -2.33 -11.77 -4.36
CA SER A 231 -1.33 -12.42 -3.51
C SER A 231 0.08 -12.30 -4.08
N PHE A 232 0.22 -12.47 -5.40
CA PHE A 232 1.51 -12.32 -6.07
C PHE A 232 1.99 -10.87 -6.02
N THR A 233 1.12 -9.89 -6.31
CA THR A 233 1.43 -8.47 -6.16
C THR A 233 1.87 -8.15 -4.75
N PHE A 234 1.09 -8.57 -3.75
CA PHE A 234 1.40 -8.31 -2.34
C PHE A 234 2.74 -8.93 -1.92
N PHE A 235 3.02 -10.16 -2.37
CA PHE A 235 4.32 -10.80 -2.14
C PHE A 235 5.49 -9.99 -2.72
N ILE A 236 5.39 -9.53 -3.97
CA ILE A 236 6.44 -8.71 -4.59
C ILE A 236 6.62 -7.39 -3.84
N ILE A 237 5.53 -6.75 -3.42
CA ILE A 237 5.59 -5.48 -2.70
C ILE A 237 6.21 -5.64 -1.30
N ILE A 238 5.85 -6.70 -0.56
CA ILE A 238 6.50 -7.02 0.71
C ILE A 238 7.97 -7.35 0.51
N PHE A 239 8.33 -8.07 -0.56
CA PHE A 239 9.73 -8.34 -0.88
C PHE A 239 10.52 -7.04 -1.14
N ILE A 240 9.94 -6.11 -1.91
CA ILE A 240 10.53 -4.79 -2.14
C ILE A 240 10.64 -4.01 -0.83
N SER A 241 9.59 -3.96 0.00
CA SER A 241 9.60 -3.27 1.31
C SER A 241 10.67 -3.84 2.24
N LEU A 242 10.82 -5.17 2.34
CA LEU A 242 11.87 -5.78 3.17
C LEU A 242 13.27 -5.37 2.70
N ILE A 243 13.53 -5.34 1.40
CA ILE A 243 14.82 -4.86 0.86
C ILE A 243 14.97 -3.37 1.11
N TRP A 244 13.94 -2.59 0.79
CA TRP A 244 14.02 -1.14 0.75
C TRP A 244 14.01 -0.52 2.14
N GLU A 245 13.09 -0.90 3.01
CA GLU A 245 12.90 -0.28 4.33
C GLU A 245 13.82 -0.90 5.37
N THR A 246 13.71 -2.22 5.54
CA THR A 246 14.35 -2.91 6.67
C THR A 246 15.85 -3.13 6.44
N THR A 247 16.27 -3.30 5.18
CA THR A 247 17.67 -3.60 4.83
C THR A 247 18.44 -2.34 4.42
N LEU A 248 17.77 -1.30 3.93
CA LEU A 248 18.43 -0.11 3.40
C LEU A 248 17.98 1.18 4.11
N ALA A 249 16.73 1.61 3.96
CA ALA A 249 16.32 2.96 4.33
C ALA A 249 16.44 3.25 5.83
N LEU A 250 15.94 2.37 6.70
CA LEU A 250 16.07 2.54 8.16
C LEU A 250 17.53 2.38 8.63
N PRO A 251 18.24 1.28 8.27
CA PRO A 251 19.68 1.13 8.51
C PRO A 251 20.56 2.35 8.21
N TYR A 252 20.29 3.00 7.08
CA TYR A 252 21.09 4.12 6.56
C TYR A 252 20.41 5.48 6.77
N GLN A 253 19.34 5.50 7.56
CA GLN A 253 18.60 6.69 7.99
C GLN A 253 18.18 7.60 6.82
N TRP A 254 17.83 7.00 5.68
CA TRP A 254 17.31 7.73 4.52
C TRP A 254 16.02 8.45 4.87
N TRP A 255 15.20 7.78 5.69
CA TRP A 255 14.06 8.31 6.39
C TRP A 255 13.82 7.48 7.67
N GLY A 256 12.97 7.96 8.55
CA GLY A 256 12.60 7.31 9.81
C GLY A 256 11.29 7.87 10.35
N PHE A 257 10.96 7.57 11.61
CA PHE A 257 9.67 7.88 12.18
C PHE A 257 9.75 8.83 13.37
N GLN A 258 8.71 9.63 13.50
CA GLN A 258 8.45 10.41 14.69
C GLN A 258 7.66 9.57 15.69
N ASP A 259 8.30 9.13 16.78
CA ASP A 259 7.69 8.26 17.80
C ASP A 259 6.39 8.84 18.38
N HIS A 260 6.28 10.17 18.49
CA HIS A 260 5.06 10.82 18.99
C HIS A 260 3.86 10.66 18.05
N ALA A 261 4.08 10.39 16.77
CA ALA A 261 3.03 10.20 15.76
C ALA A 261 2.65 8.72 15.51
N MET A 262 3.43 7.79 16.08
CA MET A 262 3.19 6.34 16.00
C MET A 262 2.41 5.83 17.22
N ILE A 263 1.80 4.65 17.10
CA ILE A 263 1.16 3.89 18.19
C ILE A 263 2.17 3.53 19.28
N GLY A 264 3.43 3.29 18.87
CA GLY A 264 4.52 2.89 19.75
C GLY A 264 4.68 1.38 19.88
N ILE A 265 4.28 0.63 18.85
CA ILE A 265 4.62 -0.79 18.70
C ILE A 265 5.68 -0.85 17.59
N PHE A 266 6.89 -1.26 17.97
CA PHE A 266 8.04 -1.28 17.08
C PHE A 266 8.66 -2.68 17.01
N ILE A 267 9.22 -3.00 15.84
CA ILE A 267 9.91 -4.26 15.59
C ILE A 267 11.41 -3.97 15.73
N GLY A 268 11.95 -4.29 16.90
CA GLY A 268 13.35 -4.01 17.23
C GLY A 268 14.33 -4.61 16.21
N ALA A 269 14.09 -5.86 15.81
CA ALA A 269 14.91 -6.57 14.81
C ALA A 269 14.97 -5.89 13.43
N TRP A 270 14.03 -4.98 13.12
CA TRP A 270 13.99 -4.20 11.88
C TRP A 270 14.28 -2.73 12.15
N HIS A 271 15.29 -2.43 12.97
CA HIS A 271 15.72 -1.07 13.26
C HIS A 271 14.57 -0.20 13.83
N ASN A 272 13.77 -0.80 14.72
CA ASN A 272 12.56 -0.19 15.29
C ASN A 272 11.53 0.24 14.23
N LEU A 273 11.32 -0.57 13.19
CA LEU A 273 10.21 -0.36 12.25
C LEU A 273 8.86 -0.34 13.00
N PRO A 274 8.04 0.70 12.89
CA PRO A 274 6.72 0.72 13.49
C PRO A 274 5.78 -0.26 12.79
N ILE A 275 4.83 -0.83 13.55
CA ILE A 275 3.86 -1.78 12.99
C ILE A 275 3.00 -1.15 11.88
N GLU A 276 2.84 0.16 11.90
CA GLU A 276 2.17 0.95 10.88
C GLU A 276 2.71 0.70 9.47
N GLU A 277 4.00 0.38 9.31
CA GLU A 277 4.56 0.10 7.98
C GLU A 277 4.05 -1.22 7.40
N ILE A 278 3.86 -2.25 8.24
CA ILE A 278 3.19 -3.47 7.77
C ILE A 278 1.76 -3.15 7.33
N VAL A 279 1.09 -2.24 8.06
CA VAL A 279 -0.26 -1.81 7.75
C VAL A 279 -0.30 -0.96 6.48
N VAL A 280 0.69 -0.10 6.20
CA VAL A 280 0.71 0.72 4.98
C VAL A 280 0.83 -0.18 3.75
N TRP A 281 1.74 -1.15 3.73
CA TRP A 281 1.92 -2.01 2.56
C TRP A 281 0.72 -2.89 2.29
N PHE A 282 0.08 -3.40 3.35
CA PHE A 282 -1.16 -4.15 3.22
C PHE A 282 -2.31 -3.26 2.74
N SER A 283 -2.54 -2.12 3.43
CA SER A 283 -3.67 -1.24 3.16
C SER A 283 -3.55 -0.52 1.82
N ALA A 284 -2.35 -0.08 1.42
CA ALA A 284 -2.10 0.52 0.12
C ALA A 284 -2.36 -0.49 -1.01
N SER A 285 -1.79 -1.70 -0.91
CA SER A 285 -2.02 -2.76 -1.91
C SER A 285 -3.50 -3.10 -2.05
N TYR A 286 -4.17 -3.27 -0.90
CA TYR A 286 -5.58 -3.59 -0.83
C TYR A 286 -6.47 -2.47 -1.36
N ALA A 287 -6.21 -1.23 -0.97
CA ALA A 287 -6.94 -0.05 -1.44
C ALA A 287 -6.78 0.16 -2.94
N THR A 288 -5.55 0.08 -3.45
CA THR A 288 -5.26 0.21 -4.88
C THR A 288 -6.05 -0.78 -5.70
N ILE A 289 -6.06 -2.06 -5.31
CA ILE A 289 -6.71 -3.12 -6.07
C ILE A 289 -8.24 -3.01 -5.97
N ILE A 290 -8.78 -2.74 -4.78
CA ILE A 290 -10.24 -2.56 -4.62
C ILE A 290 -10.74 -1.36 -5.41
N VAL A 291 -10.06 -0.22 -5.33
CA VAL A 291 -10.45 0.98 -6.07
C VAL A 291 -10.37 0.72 -7.57
N TYR A 292 -9.33 0.04 -8.03
CA TYR A 292 -9.20 -0.36 -9.43
C TYR A 292 -10.37 -1.22 -9.92
N GLU A 293 -10.69 -2.32 -9.22
CA GLU A 293 -11.80 -3.19 -9.61
C GLU A 293 -13.15 -2.45 -9.54
N THR A 294 -13.33 -1.60 -8.53
CA THR A 294 -14.52 -0.75 -8.39
C THR A 294 -14.69 0.17 -9.60
N ILE A 295 -13.61 0.81 -10.05
CA ILE A 295 -13.62 1.67 -11.24
C ILE A 295 -13.84 0.83 -12.51
N LYS A 296 -13.23 -0.35 -12.63
CA LYS A 296 -13.49 -1.29 -13.75
C LYS A 296 -14.98 -1.65 -13.84
N ILE A 297 -15.61 -2.00 -12.73
CA ILE A 297 -17.05 -2.30 -12.66
C ILE A 297 -17.86 -1.08 -13.12
N ALA A 298 -17.57 0.11 -12.58
CA ALA A 298 -18.29 1.34 -12.92
C ALA A 298 -18.19 1.70 -14.42
N LEU A 299 -17.01 1.53 -15.03
CA LEU A 299 -16.81 1.78 -16.45
C LEU A 299 -17.58 0.77 -17.32
N THR A 300 -17.60 -0.50 -16.92
CA THR A 300 -18.37 -1.54 -17.61
C THR A 300 -19.87 -1.26 -17.54
N LEU A 301 -20.41 -0.95 -16.36
CA LEU A 301 -21.82 -0.60 -16.17
C LEU A 301 -22.23 0.60 -17.02
N LYS A 302 -21.40 1.66 -17.05
CA LYS A 302 -21.64 2.85 -17.89
C LYS A 302 -21.68 2.49 -19.38
N THR A 303 -20.85 1.55 -19.82
CA THR A 303 -20.81 1.09 -21.21
C THR A 303 -22.07 0.28 -21.56
N LEU A 304 -22.50 -0.60 -20.67
CA LEU A 304 -23.74 -1.39 -20.83
C LEU A 304 -24.97 -0.49 -20.92
N GLN A 305 -25.09 0.51 -20.04
CA GLN A 305 -26.19 1.48 -20.05
C GLN A 305 -26.24 2.27 -21.35
N ARG A 306 -25.08 2.69 -21.88
CA ARG A 306 -25.02 3.43 -23.16
C ARG A 306 -25.42 2.57 -24.36
N ASN A 307 -25.15 1.26 -24.32
CA ASN A 307 -25.49 0.36 -25.42
C ASN A 307 -26.97 -0.09 -25.39
N ALA A 308 -27.67 0.11 -24.27
CA ALA A 308 -29.08 -0.21 -24.09
C ALA A 308 -30.02 0.97 -24.41
N ALA A 309 -29.48 2.18 -24.54
CA ALA A 309 -30.19 3.42 -24.88
C ALA A 309 -30.08 3.73 -26.38
#